data_AF-A0AAD9FN03-F1
#
_entry.id   AF-A0AAD9FN03-F1
#
_cell.length_a   1.000
_cell.length_b   1.000
_cell.length_c   1.000
_cell.angle_alpha   90.00
_cell.angle_beta   90.00
_cell.angle_gamma   90.00
#
_symmetry.space_group_name_H-M   'P 1'
#
loop_
_entity.id
_entity.type
_entity.pdbx_description
1 polymer ?
#
loop_
_entity_poly.entity_id
_entity_poly.type
_entity_poly.pdbx_seq_one_letter_code
_entity_poly.pdbx_strand_id
1 'polypeptide(L)'
;MIPARPHKQTMQELKLRRLAEHNARLREDLARPRQRVSDASKSLIDYCASKRDPLLPSLWGPLQKGEDPYAPVDQGQCCSPSRAHTDAAVM
;
A
#
# COMPACT_ATOMS: atom_id res chain seq x y z
N MET A 1 -27.35 32.23 -39.92
CA MET A 1 -27.02 31.37 -38.77
C MET A 1 -26.93 32.26 -37.54
N ILE A 2 -27.87 32.17 -36.61
CA ILE A 2 -27.91 33.00 -35.39
C ILE A 2 -27.05 32.29 -34.33
N PRO A 3 -26.02 32.92 -33.76
CA PRO A 3 -25.25 32.30 -32.69
C PRO A 3 -26.11 32.22 -31.42
N ALA A 4 -26.30 31.00 -30.90
CA ALA A 4 -26.98 30.78 -29.63
C ALA A 4 -26.19 31.50 -28.52
N ARG A 5 -26.85 32.43 -27.81
CA ARG A 5 -26.24 33.14 -26.68
C ARG A 5 -25.89 32.12 -25.59
N PRO A 6 -24.70 32.18 -24.96
CA PRO A 6 -24.38 31.31 -23.85
C PRO A 6 -25.40 31.55 -22.72
N HIS A 7 -26.23 30.55 -22.46
CA HIS A 7 -27.19 30.60 -21.37
C HIS A 7 -26.40 30.76 -20.06
N LYS A 8 -26.59 31.88 -19.36
CA LYS A 8 -26.03 32.07 -18.03
C LYS A 8 -26.61 30.96 -17.16
N GLN A 9 -25.77 30.00 -16.78
CA GLN A 9 -26.19 28.87 -15.97
C GLN A 9 -26.92 29.39 -14.75
N THR A 10 -28.21 29.07 -14.65
CA THR A 10 -29.02 29.52 -13.51
C THR A 10 -28.54 28.80 -12.26
N MET A 11 -28.72 29.40 -11.08
CA MET A 11 -28.38 28.75 -9.81
C MET A 11 -29.06 27.38 -9.65
N GLN A 12 -30.20 27.16 -10.29
CA GLN A 12 -30.91 25.88 -10.33
C GLN A 12 -30.14 24.83 -11.14
N GLU A 13 -29.62 25.20 -12.30
CA GLU A 13 -28.83 24.31 -13.17
C GLU A 13 -27.50 23.90 -12.51
N LEU A 14 -26.82 24.84 -11.84
CA LEU A 14 -25.61 24.55 -11.06
C LEU A 14 -25.89 23.60 -9.89
N LYS A 15 -27.01 23.80 -9.18
CA LYS A 15 -27.42 22.89 -8.09
C LYS A 15 -27.75 21.50 -8.62
N LEU A 16 -28.48 21.41 -9.73
CA LEU A 16 -28.82 20.13 -10.36
C LEU A 16 -27.56 19.37 -10.78
N ARG A 17 -26.59 20.06 -11.40
CA ARG A 17 -25.31 19.47 -11.77
C ARG A 17 -24.57 18.90 -10.56
N ARG A 18 -24.47 19.66 -9.45
CA ARG A 18 -23.83 19.18 -8.21
C ARG A 18 -24.52 17.94 -7.63
N LEU A 19 -25.85 17.92 -7.64
CA LEU A 19 -26.62 16.77 -7.17
C LEU A 19 -26.41 15.55 -8.05
N ALA A 20 -26.39 15.72 -9.37
CA ALA A 20 -26.13 14.65 -10.31
C ALA A 20 -24.71 14.07 -10.14
N GLU A 21 -23.70 14.92 -10.01
CA GLU A 21 -22.32 14.51 -9.75
C GLU A 21 -22.20 13.77 -8.40
N HIS A 22 -22.87 14.26 -7.35
CA HIS A 22 -22.88 13.57 -6.06
C HIS A 22 -23.60 12.21 -6.12
N ASN A 23 -24.74 12.14 -6.81
CA ASN A 23 -25.46 10.89 -7.00
C ASN A 23 -24.61 9.87 -7.76
N ALA A 24 -23.87 10.30 -8.79
CA ALA A 24 -22.96 9.43 -9.52
C ALA A 24 -21.88 8.83 -8.60
N ARG A 25 -21.24 9.65 -7.75
CA ARG A 25 -20.25 9.18 -6.76
C ARG A 25 -20.84 8.18 -5.78
N LEU A 26 -22.04 8.47 -5.25
CA LEU A 26 -22.71 7.54 -4.33
C LEU A 26 -23.06 6.21 -4.98
N ARG A 27 -23.45 6.21 -6.27
CA ARG A 27 -23.71 4.98 -7.02
C ARG A 27 -22.44 4.16 -7.24
N GLU A 28 -21.33 4.82 -7.52
CA GLU A 28 -20.01 4.17 -7.64
C GLU A 28 -19.58 3.53 -6.31
N ASP A 29 -19.69 4.27 -5.20
CA ASP A 29 -19.37 3.75 -3.86
C ASP A 29 -20.30 2.61 -3.43
N LEU A 30 -21.56 2.63 -3.87
CA LEU A 30 -22.50 1.54 -3.62
C LEU A 30 -22.11 0.28 -4.41
N ALA A 31 -21.66 0.44 -5.66
CA ALA A 31 -21.27 -0.66 -6.53
C ALA A 31 -19.91 -1.29 -6.17
N ARG A 32 -19.11 -0.64 -5.31
CA ARG A 32 -17.81 -1.17 -4.87
C ARG A 32 -17.99 -2.55 -4.20
N PRO A 33 -17.27 -3.59 -4.66
CA PRO A 33 -17.37 -4.92 -4.06
C PRO A 33 -16.88 -4.89 -2.61
N ARG A 34 -17.64 -5.54 -1.72
CA ARG A 34 -17.33 -5.61 -0.29
C ARG A 34 -16.97 -7.03 0.10
N GLN A 35 -15.91 -7.19 0.89
CA GLN A 35 -15.53 -8.46 1.49
C GLN A 35 -16.16 -8.59 2.88
N ARG A 36 -16.53 -9.81 3.29
CA ARG A 36 -17.00 -10.07 4.66
C ARG A 36 -15.88 -9.78 5.64
N VAL A 37 -16.22 -9.15 6.75
CA VAL A 37 -15.25 -8.81 7.80
C VAL A 37 -14.55 -10.06 8.33
N SER A 38 -15.28 -11.17 8.51
CA SER A 38 -14.71 -12.45 8.93
C SER A 38 -13.58 -12.93 8.03
N ASP A 39 -13.73 -12.76 6.71
CA ASP A 39 -12.79 -13.25 5.71
C ASP A 39 -11.60 -12.29 5.57
N ALA A 40 -11.86 -10.98 5.65
CA ALA A 40 -10.81 -9.97 5.69
C ALA A 40 -9.93 -10.13 6.94
N SER A 41 -10.52 -10.36 8.11
CA SER A 41 -9.78 -10.60 9.36
C SER A 41 -8.92 -11.87 9.29
N LYS A 42 -9.44 -12.97 8.73
CA LYS A 42 -8.64 -14.19 8.49
C LYS A 42 -7.45 -13.91 7.60
N SER A 43 -7.66 -13.23 6.47
CA SER A 43 -6.58 -12.87 5.54
C SER A 43 -5.48 -12.03 6.22
N LEU A 44 -5.85 -11.13 7.13
CA LEU A 44 -4.87 -10.34 7.90
C LEU A 44 -4.10 -11.21 8.89
N ILE A 45 -4.78 -12.11 9.60
CA ILE A 45 -4.14 -13.05 10.53
C ILE A 45 -3.15 -13.94 9.78
N ASP A 46 -3.56 -14.51 8.66
CA ASP A 46 -2.72 -15.39 7.84
C ASP A 46 -1.46 -14.67 7.33
N TYR A 47 -1.60 -13.42 6.90
CA TYR A 47 -0.46 -12.60 6.49
C TYR A 47 0.50 -12.32 7.65
N CYS A 48 -0.03 -11.90 8.80
CA CYS A 48 0.78 -11.63 9.99
C CYS A 48 1.44 -12.89 10.56
N ALA A 49 0.82 -14.07 10.40
CA ALA A 49 1.33 -15.34 10.89
C ALA A 49 2.33 -16.00 9.94
N SER A 50 2.37 -15.61 8.66
CA SER A 50 3.30 -16.16 7.67
C SER A 50 4.55 -15.31 7.49
N LYS A 51 4.45 -13.99 7.73
CA LYS A 51 5.56 -13.06 7.58
C LYS A 51 6.29 -12.82 8.90
N ARG A 52 7.53 -13.29 8.98
CA ARG A 52 8.41 -13.04 10.13
C ARG A 52 8.73 -11.55 10.26
N ASP A 53 8.48 -10.99 11.43
CA ASP A 53 8.84 -9.61 11.79
C ASP A 53 9.97 -9.61 12.83
N PRO A 54 11.16 -9.07 12.51
CA PRO A 54 12.27 -8.96 13.46
C PRO A 54 11.94 -8.08 14.68
N LEU A 55 11.01 -7.12 14.55
CA LEU A 55 10.65 -6.21 15.66
C LEU A 55 9.73 -6.85 16.70
N LEU A 56 9.28 -8.08 16.48
CA LEU A 56 8.43 -8.84 17.41
C LEU A 56 9.11 -10.14 17.91
N PRO A 57 10.19 -10.04 18.73
CA PRO A 57 10.89 -11.22 19.24
C PRO A 57 10.07 -12.14 20.13
N SER A 58 8.97 -11.65 20.72
CA SER A 58 8.07 -12.45 21.56
C SER A 58 7.28 -13.49 20.78
N LEU A 59 7.00 -13.24 19.50
CA LEU A 59 6.24 -14.14 18.63
C LEU A 59 7.18 -14.97 17.74
N TRP A 60 8.26 -14.36 17.26
CA TRP A 60 9.16 -14.96 16.26
C TRP A 60 10.50 -15.46 16.81
N GLY A 61 10.77 -15.22 18.10
CA GLY A 61 12.04 -15.51 18.74
C GLY A 61 13.09 -14.41 18.56
N PRO A 62 14.20 -14.46 19.33
CA PRO A 62 15.28 -13.49 19.23
C PRO A 62 15.93 -13.51 17.84
N LEU A 63 16.31 -12.34 17.32
CA LEU A 63 17.09 -12.23 16.09
C LEU A 63 18.45 -12.92 16.27
N GLN A 64 18.92 -13.61 15.23
CA GLN A 64 20.27 -14.17 15.28
C GLN A 64 21.32 -13.06 15.09
N LYS A 65 22.48 -13.23 15.73
CA LYS A 65 23.62 -12.33 15.59
C LYS A 65 24.09 -12.36 14.13
N GLY A 66 23.89 -11.26 13.41
CA GLY A 66 24.20 -11.13 11.98
C GLY A 66 22.99 -10.86 11.08
N GLU A 67 21.75 -11.00 11.59
CA GLU A 67 20.54 -10.63 10.85
C GLU A 67 20.18 -9.14 11.00
N ASP A 68 20.69 -8.49 12.05
CA ASP A 68 20.50 -7.06 12.30
C ASP A 68 21.65 -6.23 11.69
N PRO A 69 21.39 -5.44 10.62
CA PRO A 69 22.40 -4.60 9.98
C PRO A 69 22.92 -3.46 10.86
N TYR A 70 22.23 -3.17 11.97
CA TYR A 70 22.58 -2.11 12.90
C TYR A 70 23.20 -2.64 14.20
N ALA A 71 23.36 -3.96 14.33
CA ALA A 71 24.06 -4.52 15.48
C ALA A 71 25.50 -3.99 15.52
N PRO A 72 26.03 -3.63 16.70
CA PRO A 72 27.41 -3.18 16.82
C PRO A 72 28.33 -4.29 16.31
N VAL A 73 29.08 -3.98 15.26
CA VAL A 73 30.20 -4.81 14.80
C VAL A 73 31.19 -4.90 15.95
N ASP A 74 31.50 -6.12 16.40
CA ASP A 74 32.60 -6.36 17.34
C ASP A 74 33.84 -5.64 16.79
N GLN A 75 34.44 -4.81 17.64
CA GLN A 75 35.50 -3.87 17.31
C GLN A 75 36.60 -4.53 16.46
N GLY A 76 36.65 -4.27 15.14
CA GLY A 76 37.70 -4.89 14.32
C GLY A 76 37.75 -4.60 12.82
N GLN A 77 36.63 -4.39 12.13
CA GLN A 77 36.66 -4.15 10.69
C GLN A 77 36.09 -2.77 10.33
N CYS A 78 36.98 -1.78 10.31
CA CYS A 78 36.78 -0.64 9.42
C CYS A 78 36.77 -1.15 7.98
N CYS A 79 35.88 -0.55 7.20
CA CYS A 79 35.97 -0.42 5.76
C CYS A 79 35.32 -1.59 5.00
N SER A 80 34.05 -1.39 4.61
CA SER A 80 33.38 -2.18 3.57
C SER A 80 33.96 -1.84 2.18
N PRO A 81 34.25 -2.83 1.33
CA PRO A 81 33.95 -2.72 -0.08
C PRO A 81 32.87 -3.73 -0.48
N SER A 82 32.03 -3.24 -1.39
CA SER A 82 30.86 -3.85 -2.00
C SER A 82 31.07 -5.21 -2.65
N ARG A 83 30.02 -6.05 -2.55
CA ARG A 83 29.53 -7.03 -3.55
C ARG A 83 30.61 -7.78 -4.35
N ALA A 84 30.94 -9.00 -3.92
CA ALA A 84 31.41 -10.03 -4.85
C ALA A 84 30.18 -10.71 -5.47
N HIS A 85 29.84 -10.27 -6.68
CA HIS A 85 28.97 -11.00 -7.60
C HIS A 85 29.71 -12.28 -8.02
N THR A 86 29.36 -13.44 -7.46
CA THR A 86 29.76 -14.72 -8.07
C THR A 86 28.84 -14.97 -9.26
N ASP A 87 29.35 -14.68 -10.45
CA ASP A 87 28.76 -15.12 -11.71
C ASP A 87 28.71 -16.65 -11.75
N ALA A 88 27.60 -17.15 -12.29
CA ALA A 88 27.43 -18.54 -12.64
C ALA A 88 28.10 -18.85 -14.00
N ALA A 89 28.58 -20.09 -14.12
CA ALA A 89 28.76 -20.88 -15.35
C ALA A 89 30.02 -20.70 -16.24
N VAL A 90 30.44 -21.87 -16.76
CA VAL A 90 31.33 -22.17 -17.90
C VAL A 90 32.80 -22.46 -17.58
N MET A 91 33.08 -23.70 -17.13
CA MET A 91 33.82 -24.75 -17.88
C MET A 91 33.85 -26.05 -17.06
#